data_AF-A0A958APY1-F1
#
_entry.id   AF-A0A958APY1-F1
#
_cell.length_a   1.000
_cell.length_b   1.000
_cell.length_c   1.000
_cell.angle_alpha   90.00
_cell.angle_beta   90.00
_cell.angle_gamma   90.00
#
_symmetry.space_group_name_H-M   'P 1'
#
loop_
_entity.id
_entity.type
_entity.pdbx_description
1 polymer ?
#
loop_
_entity_poly.entity_id
_entity_poly.type
_entity_poly.pdbx_seq_one_letter_code
_entity_poly.pdbx_strand_id
1 'polypeptide(L)'
;MTLENVRLFIENKQSIPREQIESLISHIHQVPFATDLLEVDTQLWGSFWHFDVISPGYTLPASELALLRAMRLDHTWAEGTTIEQFQKDLHHAVIQPEAGIWSCSIVEQPCVIIAAPEPSGLITVVWYCLSTHKLHAGYRTGVANLLLPDAIEQCPPAFFNHSPQKETKIIHHWLDDEIYHNDNNPTGSLATQLDAEIVRIRALTSSTLSQAR
;
A
#
# COMPACT_ATOMS: atom_id res chain seq x y z
N MET A 1 20.41 -15.37 -6.45
CA MET A 1 19.85 -15.39 -5.09
C MET A 1 18.40 -15.82 -5.19
N THR A 2 17.88 -16.65 -4.27
CA THR A 2 16.49 -17.12 -4.30
C THR A 2 15.62 -16.28 -3.35
N LEU A 3 14.39 -15.97 -3.79
CA LEU A 3 13.39 -15.31 -2.95
C LEU A 3 12.99 -16.17 -1.73
N GLU A 4 13.27 -17.47 -1.79
CA GLU A 4 13.17 -18.41 -0.67
C GLU A 4 13.91 -17.93 0.59
N ASN A 5 15.14 -17.43 0.43
CA ASN A 5 15.93 -16.98 1.57
C ASN A 5 15.31 -15.73 2.20
N VAL A 6 14.86 -14.78 1.37
CA VAL A 6 14.17 -13.57 1.84
C VAL A 6 12.90 -13.96 2.59
N ARG A 7 12.10 -14.88 2.05
CA ARG A 7 10.92 -15.42 2.70
C ARG A 7 11.24 -15.98 4.09
N LEU A 8 12.29 -16.79 4.23
CA LEU A 8 12.70 -17.34 5.52
C LEU A 8 13.07 -16.25 6.53
N PHE A 9 13.74 -15.16 6.12
CA PHE A 9 14.01 -14.04 7.03
C PHE A 9 12.72 -13.39 7.53
N ILE A 10 11.76 -13.16 6.63
CA ILE A 10 10.47 -12.54 6.96
C ILE A 10 9.66 -13.42 7.92
N GLU A 11 9.53 -14.72 7.61
CA GLU A 11 8.79 -15.68 8.44
C GLU A 11 9.41 -15.83 9.84
N ASN A 12 10.74 -15.78 9.93
CA ASN A 12 11.46 -15.85 11.21
C ASN A 12 11.58 -14.49 11.91
N LYS A 13 10.95 -13.43 11.39
CA LYS A 13 11.02 -12.07 11.93
C LYS A 13 12.47 -11.58 12.10
N GLN A 14 13.29 -11.78 11.08
CA GLN A 14 14.70 -11.40 11.04
C GLN A 14 14.97 -10.31 10.00
N SER A 15 16.04 -9.54 10.22
CA SER A 15 16.55 -8.61 9.22
C SER A 15 17.16 -9.37 8.04
N ILE A 16 16.81 -8.93 6.84
CA ILE A 16 17.34 -9.42 5.57
C ILE A 16 18.75 -8.82 5.38
N PRO A 17 19.76 -9.62 5.01
CA PRO A 17 21.09 -9.09 4.74
C PRO A 17 21.08 -8.04 3.62
N ARG A 18 21.90 -6.99 3.75
CA ARG A 18 21.89 -5.83 2.83
C ARG A 18 22.04 -6.21 1.35
N GLU A 19 22.96 -7.12 1.04
CA GLU A 19 23.16 -7.65 -0.32
C GLU A 19 21.89 -8.29 -0.90
N GLN A 20 21.06 -8.89 -0.03
CA GLN A 20 19.79 -9.49 -0.43
C GLN A 20 18.70 -8.44 -0.61
N ILE A 21 18.73 -7.36 0.16
CA ILE A 21 17.84 -6.20 -0.02
C ILE A 21 18.06 -5.59 -1.41
N GLU A 22 19.30 -5.35 -1.82
CA GLU A 22 19.61 -4.76 -3.14
C GLU A 22 19.10 -5.64 -4.29
N SER A 23 19.34 -6.96 -4.21
CA SER A 23 18.81 -7.90 -5.20
C SER A 23 17.28 -8.01 -5.15
N LEU A 24 16.65 -7.85 -3.99
CA LEU A 24 15.20 -7.84 -3.83
C LEU A 24 14.58 -6.59 -4.45
N ILE A 25 15.15 -5.40 -4.23
CA ILE A 25 14.71 -4.15 -4.86
C ILE A 25 14.78 -4.27 -6.38
N SER A 26 15.90 -4.78 -6.91
CA SER A 26 16.06 -4.99 -8.35
C SER A 26 15.00 -5.93 -8.93
N HIS A 27 14.62 -6.97 -8.18
CA HIS A 27 13.53 -7.86 -8.54
C HIS A 27 12.17 -7.14 -8.51
N ILE A 28 11.82 -6.49 -7.39
CA ILE A 28 10.54 -5.80 -7.20
C ILE A 28 10.33 -4.70 -8.25
N HIS A 29 11.39 -4.01 -8.68
CA HIS A 29 11.30 -2.99 -9.71
C HIS A 29 10.80 -3.54 -11.07
N GLN A 30 10.91 -4.85 -11.31
CA GLN A 30 10.55 -5.49 -12.58
C GLN A 30 9.24 -6.30 -12.50
N VAL A 31 8.67 -6.51 -11.32
CA VAL A 31 7.47 -7.35 -11.20
C VAL A 31 6.22 -6.60 -11.64
N PRO A 32 5.23 -7.27 -12.25
CA PRO A 32 3.99 -6.61 -12.59
C PRO A 32 3.15 -6.31 -11.34
N PHE A 33 2.18 -5.42 -11.51
CA PHE A 33 1.09 -5.28 -10.54
C PHE A 33 0.16 -6.51 -10.60
N ALA A 34 -0.54 -6.78 -9.49
CA ALA A 34 -1.62 -7.75 -9.45
C ALA A 34 -2.69 -7.43 -10.51
N THR A 35 -3.09 -8.47 -11.24
CA THR A 35 -4.06 -8.41 -12.34
C THR A 35 -5.39 -9.04 -11.96
N ASP A 36 -5.45 -9.59 -10.74
CA ASP A 36 -6.61 -10.20 -10.16
C ASP A 36 -7.76 -9.19 -10.12
N LEU A 37 -8.96 -9.67 -10.45
CA LEU A 37 -10.16 -8.84 -10.41
C LEU A 37 -10.63 -8.74 -8.97
N LEU A 38 -10.70 -7.51 -8.47
CA LEU A 38 -11.10 -7.19 -7.12
C LEU A 38 -12.43 -6.45 -7.15
N GLU A 39 -13.31 -6.80 -6.22
CA GLU A 39 -14.59 -6.12 -6.06
C GLU A 39 -14.34 -4.67 -5.59
N VAL A 40 -15.04 -3.74 -6.24
CA VAL A 40 -15.04 -2.34 -5.82
C VAL A 40 -15.69 -2.23 -4.44
N ASP A 41 -15.05 -1.54 -3.49
CA ASP A 41 -15.58 -1.35 -2.14
C ASP A 41 -16.70 -0.31 -2.08
N THR A 42 -17.66 -0.49 -1.15
CA THR A 42 -18.90 0.34 -1.00
C THR A 42 -18.63 1.82 -0.82
N GLN A 43 -17.42 2.18 -0.38
CA GLN A 43 -17.03 3.58 -0.22
C GLN A 43 -16.71 4.21 -1.57
N LEU A 44 -15.94 3.51 -2.42
CA LEU A 44 -15.74 3.92 -3.80
C LEU A 44 -17.08 4.06 -4.52
N TRP A 45 -18.00 3.09 -4.33
CA TRP A 45 -19.37 3.13 -4.84
C TRP A 45 -20.12 4.42 -4.47
N GLY A 46 -20.10 4.78 -3.18
CA GLY A 46 -20.75 5.99 -2.67
C GLY A 46 -20.18 7.28 -3.27
N SER A 47 -18.94 7.26 -3.78
CA SER A 47 -18.36 8.39 -4.53
C SER A 47 -18.78 8.42 -6.02
N PHE A 48 -19.25 7.29 -6.57
CA PHE A 48 -19.62 7.13 -7.98
C PHE A 48 -21.08 7.39 -8.31
N TRP A 49 -21.96 7.69 -7.35
CA TRP A 49 -23.40 7.88 -7.58
C TRP A 49 -23.79 8.88 -8.68
N HIS A 50 -22.87 9.73 -9.14
CA HIS A 50 -23.06 10.63 -10.29
C HIS A 50 -22.70 10.02 -11.66
N PHE A 51 -22.12 8.83 -11.70
CA PHE A 51 -21.65 8.15 -12.91
C PHE A 51 -22.26 6.73 -12.94
N ASP A 52 -23.33 6.55 -13.72
CA ASP A 52 -24.19 5.35 -13.87
C ASP A 52 -23.49 4.04 -14.33
N VAL A 53 -22.18 3.85 -14.11
CA VAL A 53 -21.38 2.83 -14.81
C VAL A 53 -20.95 1.67 -13.91
N ILE A 54 -20.95 1.86 -12.60
CA ILE A 54 -20.49 0.87 -11.64
C ILE A 54 -21.81 0.46 -10.92
N SER A 55 -22.20 -0.86 -10.86
CA SER A 55 -23.22 -1.53 -9.97
C SER A 55 -22.67 -2.59 -8.97
N PRO A 56 -23.10 -2.72 -7.69
CA PRO A 56 -22.47 -3.59 -6.68
C PRO A 56 -22.08 -4.99 -7.19
N GLY A 57 -20.91 -5.49 -6.80
CA GLY A 57 -20.30 -6.69 -7.41
C GLY A 57 -19.48 -6.40 -8.67
N TYR A 58 -19.34 -5.14 -9.09
CA TYR A 58 -18.41 -4.76 -10.15
C TYR A 58 -16.97 -5.00 -9.71
N THR A 59 -16.19 -5.62 -10.59
CA THR A 59 -14.79 -5.96 -10.33
C THR A 59 -13.87 -5.23 -11.28
N LEU A 60 -12.74 -4.76 -10.76
CA LEU A 60 -11.67 -4.11 -11.53
C LEU A 60 -10.35 -4.85 -11.32
N PRO A 61 -9.41 -4.80 -12.29
CA PRO A 61 -8.03 -5.20 -12.03
C PRO A 61 -7.47 -4.47 -10.81
N ALA A 62 -6.71 -5.17 -9.97
CA ALA A 62 -6.20 -4.61 -8.71
C ALA A 62 -5.46 -3.27 -8.89
N SER A 63 -4.67 -3.11 -9.96
CA SER A 63 -4.00 -1.84 -10.27
C SER A 63 -4.98 -0.69 -10.58
N GLU A 64 -6.08 -0.99 -11.27
CA GLU A 64 -7.12 -0.01 -11.59
C GLU A 64 -7.88 0.40 -10.33
N LEU A 65 -8.24 -0.57 -9.49
CA LEU A 65 -8.88 -0.31 -8.22
C LEU A 65 -7.97 0.52 -7.29
N ALA A 66 -6.67 0.18 -7.22
CA ALA A 66 -5.69 0.92 -6.43
C ALA A 66 -5.56 2.37 -6.90
N LEU A 67 -5.43 2.62 -8.21
CA LEU A 67 -5.39 3.98 -8.76
C LEU A 67 -6.69 4.73 -8.47
N LEU A 68 -7.83 4.07 -8.61
CA LEU A 68 -9.13 4.68 -8.40
C LEU A 68 -9.30 5.15 -6.95
N ARG A 69 -8.91 4.31 -5.98
CA ARG A 69 -8.82 4.69 -4.56
C ARG A 69 -7.87 5.88 -4.36
N ALA A 70 -6.68 5.82 -4.95
CA ALA A 70 -5.67 6.87 -4.82
C ALA A 70 -6.13 8.25 -5.34
N MET A 71 -6.89 8.27 -6.44
CA MET A 71 -7.44 9.50 -7.02
C MET A 71 -8.69 10.00 -6.29
N ARG A 72 -9.62 9.09 -6.00
CA ARG A 72 -10.99 9.45 -5.58
C ARG A 72 -11.18 9.49 -4.08
N LEU A 73 -10.50 8.62 -3.35
CA LEU A 73 -10.61 8.56 -1.91
C LEU A 73 -9.46 9.29 -1.22
N ASP A 74 -8.23 9.02 -1.66
CA ASP A 74 -7.05 9.60 -1.02
C ASP A 74 -6.74 11.02 -1.55
N HIS A 75 -7.22 11.36 -2.75
CA HIS A 75 -6.88 12.60 -3.47
C HIS A 75 -5.37 12.84 -3.61
N THR A 76 -4.60 11.76 -3.76
CA THR A 76 -3.13 11.81 -3.78
C THR A 76 -2.52 11.64 -5.18
N TRP A 77 -3.36 11.32 -6.17
CA TRP A 77 -3.04 11.42 -7.59
C TRP A 77 -4.01 12.35 -8.30
N ALA A 78 -3.51 13.02 -9.34
CA ALA A 78 -4.30 13.96 -10.12
C ALA A 78 -5.39 13.24 -10.91
N GLU A 79 -6.53 13.92 -11.11
CA GLU A 79 -7.55 13.48 -12.06
C GLU A 79 -6.93 13.30 -13.46
N GLY A 80 -7.26 12.19 -14.14
CA GLY A 80 -6.69 11.86 -15.44
C GLY A 80 -5.34 11.14 -15.42
N THR A 81 -4.78 10.82 -14.24
CA THR A 81 -3.64 9.89 -14.14
C THR A 81 -4.00 8.58 -14.83
N THR A 82 -3.13 8.08 -15.72
CA THR A 82 -3.33 6.78 -16.37
C THR A 82 -2.71 5.66 -15.54
N ILE A 83 -3.12 4.41 -15.80
CA ILE A 83 -2.57 3.23 -15.12
C ILE A 83 -1.08 3.08 -15.36
N GLU A 84 -0.61 3.39 -16.57
CA GLU A 84 0.81 3.32 -16.92
C GLU A 84 1.61 4.34 -16.13
N GLN A 85 1.10 5.57 -15.98
CA GLN A 85 1.76 6.59 -15.18
C GLN A 85 1.77 6.20 -13.69
N PHE A 86 0.65 5.69 -13.18
CA PHE A 86 0.56 5.20 -11.81
C PHE A 86 1.58 4.10 -11.53
N GLN A 87 1.59 3.03 -12.34
CA GLN A 87 2.55 1.93 -12.18
C GLN A 87 3.99 2.41 -12.31
N LYS A 88 4.28 3.32 -13.26
CA LYS A 88 5.60 3.93 -13.41
C LYS A 88 6.03 4.69 -12.15
N ASP A 89 5.15 5.46 -11.53
CA ASP A 89 5.42 6.16 -10.27
C ASP A 89 5.77 5.17 -9.14
N LEU A 90 5.00 4.08 -9.01
CA LEU A 90 5.27 3.04 -8.01
C LEU A 90 6.62 2.36 -8.26
N HIS A 91 6.91 1.99 -9.51
CA HIS A 91 8.20 1.40 -9.88
C HIS A 91 9.38 2.34 -9.65
N HIS A 92 9.17 3.64 -9.86
CA HIS A 92 10.16 4.65 -9.55
C HIS A 92 10.40 4.75 -8.04
N ALA A 93 9.35 4.76 -7.22
CA ALA A 93 9.46 4.76 -5.76
C ALA A 93 10.30 3.58 -5.22
N VAL A 94 10.16 2.38 -5.82
CA VAL A 94 10.92 1.17 -5.44
C VAL A 94 12.45 1.37 -5.51
N ILE A 95 12.93 2.16 -6.48
CA ILE A 95 14.37 2.33 -6.74
C ILE A 95 14.95 3.62 -6.16
N GLN A 96 14.16 4.40 -5.43
CA GLN A 96 14.66 5.64 -4.84
C GLN A 96 15.69 5.34 -3.74
N PRO A 97 16.88 5.96 -3.76
CA PRO A 97 17.90 5.78 -2.72
C PRO A 97 17.42 6.16 -1.32
N GLU A 98 16.47 7.10 -1.23
CA GLU A 98 15.92 7.60 0.03
C GLU A 98 14.79 6.72 0.59
N ALA A 99 14.39 5.66 -0.13
CA ALA A 99 13.28 4.81 0.25
C ALA A 99 13.58 4.01 1.52
N GLY A 100 12.58 3.94 2.40
CA GLY A 100 12.56 3.02 3.52
C GLY A 100 11.99 1.68 3.08
N ILE A 101 12.47 0.59 3.71
CA ILE A 101 12.06 -0.77 3.39
C ILE A 101 11.74 -1.50 4.67
N TRP A 102 10.56 -2.11 4.71
CA TRP A 102 10.11 -2.95 5.81
C TRP A 102 9.66 -4.30 5.29
N SER A 103 9.73 -5.31 6.15
CA SER A 103 9.18 -6.63 5.88
C SER A 103 8.19 -7.04 6.95
N CYS A 104 7.15 -7.77 6.57
CA CYS A 104 6.08 -8.21 7.46
C CYS A 104 5.39 -9.45 6.91
N SER A 105 4.48 -10.04 7.70
CA SER A 105 3.57 -11.08 7.23
C SER A 105 2.14 -10.55 7.23
N ILE A 106 1.46 -10.59 6.08
CA ILE A 106 0.08 -10.13 5.88
C ILE A 106 -0.72 -11.31 5.35
N VAL A 107 -1.84 -11.65 6.00
CA VAL A 107 -2.63 -12.86 5.71
C VAL A 107 -1.73 -14.10 5.55
N GLU A 108 -0.79 -14.25 6.48
CA GLU A 108 0.24 -15.30 6.51
C GLU A 108 1.20 -15.31 5.30
N GLN A 109 1.20 -14.26 4.49
CA GLN A 109 2.12 -14.12 3.35
C GLN A 109 3.27 -13.16 3.66
N PRO A 110 4.51 -13.53 3.29
CA PRO A 110 5.66 -12.64 3.38
C PRO A 110 5.52 -11.45 2.41
N CYS A 111 5.50 -10.25 2.98
CA CYS A 111 5.33 -9.00 2.25
C CYS A 111 6.49 -8.03 2.54
N VAL A 112 6.75 -7.17 1.56
CA VAL A 112 7.72 -6.07 1.62
C VAL A 112 6.99 -4.78 1.34
N ILE A 113 7.26 -3.78 2.18
CA ILE A 113 6.69 -2.45 2.06
C ILE A 113 7.83 -1.51 1.77
N ILE A 114 7.69 -0.71 0.70
CA ILE A 114 8.67 0.29 0.31
C ILE A 114 7.97 1.64 0.36
N ALA A 115 8.57 2.61 1.05
CA ALA A 115 8.05 3.97 1.09
C ALA A 115 9.13 4.96 0.64
N ALA A 116 8.82 5.78 -0.36
CA ALA A 116 9.76 6.72 -0.95
C ALA A 116 9.20 8.14 -0.93
N PRO A 117 10.04 9.17 -0.70
CA PRO A 117 9.55 10.55 -0.64
C PRO A 117 9.21 11.11 -2.02
N GLU A 118 8.23 12.01 -2.06
CA GLU A 118 7.87 12.79 -3.24
C GLU A 118 8.22 14.27 -3.03
N PRO A 119 8.50 15.03 -4.11
CA PRO A 119 8.73 16.48 -4.02
C PRO A 119 7.56 17.27 -3.39
N SER A 120 6.35 16.73 -3.42
CA SER A 120 5.16 17.30 -2.80
C SER A 120 5.15 17.21 -1.28
N GLY A 121 6.09 16.47 -0.67
CA GLY A 121 6.12 16.19 0.77
C GLY A 121 5.27 14.98 1.18
N LEU A 122 4.61 14.33 0.23
CA LEU A 122 4.00 13.00 0.43
C LEU A 122 5.06 11.91 0.33
N ILE A 123 4.70 10.71 0.76
CA ILE A 123 5.46 9.48 0.52
C ILE A 123 4.64 8.55 -0.36
N THR A 124 5.25 7.97 -1.38
CA THR A 124 4.67 6.90 -2.19
C THR A 124 4.99 5.56 -1.51
N VAL A 125 3.95 4.80 -1.15
CA VAL A 125 4.04 3.50 -0.49
C VAL A 125 3.66 2.40 -1.47
N VAL A 126 4.48 1.36 -1.54
CA VAL A 126 4.35 0.22 -2.44
C VAL A 126 4.35 -1.07 -1.62
N TRP A 127 3.39 -1.95 -1.89
CA TRP A 127 3.27 -3.26 -1.25
C TRP A 127 3.59 -4.38 -2.25
N TYR A 128 4.58 -5.19 -1.92
CA TYR A 128 4.98 -6.37 -2.69
C TYR A 128 4.74 -7.64 -1.87
N CYS A 129 4.14 -8.66 -2.49
CA CYS A 129 3.99 -9.98 -1.88
C CYS A 129 4.94 -10.98 -2.54
N LEU A 130 5.79 -11.62 -1.72
CA LEU A 130 6.76 -12.59 -2.20
C LEU A 130 6.08 -13.83 -2.79
N SER A 131 4.96 -14.28 -2.20
CA SER A 131 4.28 -15.50 -2.63
C SER A 131 3.64 -15.39 -4.01
N THR A 132 3.18 -14.18 -4.39
CA THR A 132 2.58 -13.95 -5.70
C THR A 132 3.58 -13.38 -6.71
N HIS A 133 4.73 -12.87 -6.25
CA HIS A 133 5.69 -12.11 -7.05
C HIS A 133 5.05 -10.91 -7.77
N LYS A 134 4.20 -10.15 -7.07
CA LYS A 134 3.47 -9.00 -7.64
C LYS A 134 3.37 -7.85 -6.64
N LEU A 135 3.20 -6.65 -7.17
CA LEU A 135 2.72 -5.51 -6.38
C LEU A 135 1.22 -5.66 -6.14
N HIS A 136 0.76 -5.44 -4.90
CA HIS A 136 -0.67 -5.55 -4.56
C HIS A 136 -1.32 -4.21 -4.25
N ALA A 137 -0.54 -3.24 -3.78
CA ALA A 137 -1.06 -1.92 -3.49
C ALA A 137 -0.01 -0.84 -3.75
N GLY A 138 -0.51 0.34 -4.12
CA GLY A 138 0.26 1.57 -4.22
C GLY A 138 -0.61 2.73 -3.76
N TYR A 139 -0.09 3.57 -2.87
CA TYR A 139 -0.78 4.78 -2.44
C TYR A 139 0.23 5.84 -2.01
N ARG A 140 -0.27 7.05 -1.72
CA ARG A 140 0.52 8.15 -1.19
C ARG A 140 -0.07 8.58 0.13
N THR A 141 0.78 8.95 1.07
CA THR A 141 0.33 9.42 2.37
C THR A 141 1.31 10.44 2.94
N GLY A 142 0.92 11.14 4.00
CA GLY A 142 1.86 11.93 4.79
C GLY A 142 2.70 11.03 5.70
N VAL A 143 3.90 11.47 6.05
CA VAL A 143 4.81 10.71 6.94
C VAL A 143 4.14 10.36 8.28
N ALA A 144 3.35 11.28 8.85
CA ALA A 144 2.63 11.07 10.11
C ALA A 144 1.53 9.99 10.03
N ASN A 145 1.12 9.60 8.82
CA ASN A 145 0.07 8.62 8.56
C ASN A 145 0.65 7.29 8.06
N LEU A 146 1.97 7.13 8.05
CA LEU A 146 2.60 5.85 7.69
C LEU A 146 2.52 4.90 8.88
N LEU A 147 1.57 3.97 8.86
CA LEU A 147 1.48 2.88 9.82
C LEU A 147 1.95 1.58 9.19
N LEU A 148 2.91 0.93 9.85
CA LEU A 148 3.51 -0.34 9.42
C LEU A 148 3.46 -1.33 10.59
N PRO A 149 2.26 -1.87 10.92
CA PRO A 149 2.09 -2.71 12.10
C PRO A 149 2.90 -4.00 11.95
N ASP A 150 3.59 -4.38 13.03
CA ASP A 150 4.42 -5.59 13.12
C ASP A 150 5.49 -5.73 12.01
N ALA A 151 5.85 -4.61 11.36
CA ALA A 151 6.83 -4.61 10.29
C ALA A 151 8.25 -4.40 10.84
N ILE A 152 9.20 -5.16 10.28
CA ILE A 152 10.61 -5.08 10.63
C ILE A 152 11.29 -4.18 9.63
N GLU A 153 11.86 -3.08 10.12
CA GLU A 153 12.68 -2.19 9.31
C GLU A 153 13.92 -2.92 8.79
N GLN A 154 14.09 -2.88 7.47
CA GLN A 154 15.21 -3.48 6.73
C GLN A 154 16.19 -2.40 6.28
N CYS A 155 15.65 -1.25 5.86
CA CYS A 155 16.39 -0.07 5.49
C CYS A 155 15.65 1.17 6.02
N PRO A 156 16.28 2.00 6.88
CA PRO A 156 15.65 3.23 7.35
C PRO A 156 15.50 4.22 6.19
N PRO A 157 14.37 4.91 6.06
CA PRO A 157 14.21 5.94 5.04
C PRO A 157 15.03 7.19 5.38
N ALA A 158 15.52 7.88 4.35
CA ALA A 158 16.26 9.13 4.55
C ALA A 158 15.36 10.28 5.04
N PHE A 159 14.06 10.23 4.74
CA PHE A 159 13.09 11.29 5.07
C PHE A 159 12.69 11.35 6.54
N PHE A 160 13.06 10.37 7.38
CA PHE A 160 12.89 10.50 8.84
C PHE A 160 13.94 11.39 9.49
N ASN A 161 15.09 11.62 8.85
CA ASN A 161 16.20 12.39 9.44
C ASN A 161 16.00 13.91 9.41
N HIS A 162 14.92 14.41 8.80
CA HIS A 162 14.73 15.83 8.51
C HIS A 162 13.46 16.46 9.08
N SER A 163 12.75 15.83 10.02
CA SER A 163 11.53 16.44 10.57
C SER A 163 11.80 17.22 11.86
N PRO A 164 11.83 18.58 11.84
CA PRO A 164 11.44 19.33 13.03
C PRO A 164 9.96 19.05 13.25
N GLN A 165 9.58 18.61 14.45
CA GLN A 165 8.19 18.49 14.89
C GLN A 165 7.47 19.83 14.65
N LYS A 166 6.76 19.94 13.54
CA LYS A 166 5.78 21.00 13.30
C LYS A 166 4.51 20.32 12.86
N GLU A 167 3.53 20.39 13.76
CA GLU A 167 2.15 19.99 13.55
C GLU A 167 1.60 20.63 12.28
N THR A 168 1.54 19.84 11.21
CA THR A 168 0.68 20.15 10.08
C THR A 168 -0.69 19.59 10.39
N LYS A 169 -1.70 20.48 10.39
CA LYS A 169 -3.12 20.12 10.41
C LYS A 169 -3.40 19.13 9.27
N ILE A 170 -3.65 17.88 9.62
CA ILE A 170 -4.18 16.87 8.70
C ILE A 170 -5.70 17.00 8.67
N ILE A 171 -6.24 17.02 7.46
CA ILE A 171 -7.67 16.95 7.17
C ILE A 171 -8.09 15.48 7.37
N HIS A 172 -8.87 15.22 8.42
CA HIS A 172 -9.54 13.94 8.69
C HIS A 172 -11.03 14.11 8.42
N HIS A 173 -11.69 13.17 7.74
CA HIS A 173 -13.08 12.77 8.10
C HIS A 173 -13.73 11.55 7.37
N TRP A 174 -13.05 10.49 6.89
CA TRP A 174 -13.81 9.56 6.00
C TRP A 174 -13.61 8.03 6.13
N LEU A 175 -12.70 7.50 6.94
CA LEU A 175 -12.44 6.04 7.01
C LEU A 175 -13.10 5.30 8.18
N ASP A 176 -13.87 5.98 9.04
CA ASP A 176 -14.23 5.42 10.36
C ASP A 176 -15.48 4.50 10.36
N ASP A 177 -16.36 4.52 9.34
CA ASP A 177 -17.73 3.99 9.56
C ASP A 177 -18.13 2.66 8.90
N GLU A 178 -17.37 2.00 8.01
CA GLU A 178 -17.92 0.79 7.32
C GLU A 178 -17.01 -0.44 7.15
N ILE A 179 -15.74 -0.42 7.58
CA ILE A 179 -14.86 -1.61 7.41
C ILE A 179 -15.27 -2.79 8.31
N TYR A 180 -16.16 -2.58 9.28
CA TYR A 180 -16.57 -3.58 10.27
C TYR A 180 -17.70 -4.53 9.84
N HIS A 181 -18.14 -4.56 8.58
CA HIS A 181 -19.28 -5.38 8.17
C HIS A 181 -19.01 -6.50 7.16
N ASN A 182 -17.75 -6.87 6.91
CA ASN A 182 -17.44 -8.04 6.07
C ASN A 182 -16.56 -9.09 6.77
N ASP A 183 -16.79 -9.30 8.07
CA ASP A 183 -16.16 -10.38 8.83
C ASP A 183 -16.73 -11.74 8.42
N ASN A 184 -15.83 -12.63 7.97
CA ASN A 184 -15.92 -14.11 7.98
C ASN A 184 -16.19 -14.88 6.69
N ASN A 185 -15.83 -14.40 5.49
CA ASN A 185 -15.75 -15.29 4.33
C ASN A 185 -14.31 -15.43 3.77
N PRO A 186 -13.52 -16.42 4.23
CA PRO A 186 -12.18 -16.71 3.70
C PRO A 186 -12.19 -17.28 2.28
N THR A 187 -13.30 -17.18 1.55
CA THR A 187 -13.48 -17.76 0.20
C THR A 187 -12.94 -16.88 -0.93
N GLY A 188 -12.31 -15.75 -0.62
CA GLY A 188 -11.69 -14.88 -1.62
C GLY A 188 -10.32 -15.40 -2.10
N SER A 189 -9.90 -14.98 -3.30
CA SER A 189 -8.54 -15.22 -3.79
C SER A 189 -7.49 -14.63 -2.84
N LEU A 190 -6.25 -15.11 -2.90
CA LEU A 190 -5.18 -14.53 -2.08
C LEU A 190 -5.00 -13.02 -2.32
N ALA A 191 -5.15 -12.56 -3.58
CA ALA A 191 -5.08 -11.15 -3.92
C ALA A 191 -6.22 -10.35 -3.24
N THR A 192 -7.43 -10.91 -3.18
CA THR A 192 -8.56 -10.30 -2.47
C THR A 192 -8.30 -10.18 -0.98
N GLN A 193 -7.73 -11.22 -0.36
CA GLN A 193 -7.39 -11.21 1.07
C GLN A 193 -6.29 -10.19 1.37
N LEU A 194 -5.25 -10.12 0.54
CA LEU A 194 -4.17 -9.14 0.65
C LEU A 194 -4.70 -7.71 0.48
N ASP A 195 -5.52 -7.44 -0.53
CA ASP A 195 -6.10 -6.12 -0.77
C ASP A 195 -6.95 -5.65 0.42
N ALA A 196 -7.85 -6.50 0.90
CA ALA A 196 -8.71 -6.19 2.03
C ALA A 196 -7.89 -5.85 3.29
N GLU A 197 -6.85 -6.64 3.58
CA GLU A 197 -6.01 -6.42 4.75
C GLU A 197 -5.15 -5.16 4.62
N ILE A 198 -4.62 -4.86 3.43
CA ILE A 198 -3.89 -3.62 3.18
C ILE A 198 -4.82 -2.40 3.34
N VAL A 199 -6.04 -2.45 2.81
CA VAL A 199 -7.05 -1.39 2.99
C VAL A 199 -7.39 -1.21 4.48
N ARG A 200 -7.57 -2.31 5.23
CA ARG A 200 -7.82 -2.27 6.68
C ARG A 200 -6.68 -1.59 7.44
N ILE A 201 -5.42 -1.96 7.17
CA ILE A 201 -4.24 -1.35 7.79
C ILE A 201 -4.19 0.15 7.49
N ARG A 202 -4.48 0.54 6.24
CA ARG A 202 -4.54 1.94 5.84
C ARG A 202 -5.65 2.69 6.58
N ALA A 203 -6.80 2.09 6.79
CA ALA A 203 -7.91 2.73 7.49
C ALA A 203 -7.62 3.02 8.97
N LEU A 204 -6.93 2.11 9.66
CA LEU A 204 -6.53 2.30 11.06
C LEU A 204 -5.66 3.55 11.28
N THR A 205 -4.94 3.99 10.24
CA THR A 205 -4.15 5.23 10.29
C THR A 205 -5.01 6.49 10.41
N SER A 206 -6.23 6.43 9.89
CA SER A 206 -7.14 7.58 9.85
C SER A 206 -7.93 7.75 11.14
N SER A 207 -8.25 6.65 11.84
CA SER A 207 -9.05 6.64 13.07
C SER A 207 -8.24 6.97 14.34
N THR A 208 -6.98 6.53 14.41
CA THR A 208 -6.13 6.74 15.59
C THR A 208 -5.84 8.22 15.84
N LEU A 209 -5.88 9.05 14.79
CA LEU A 209 -5.66 10.49 14.87
C LEU A 209 -6.94 11.30 15.20
N SER A 210 -8.13 10.72 15.02
CA SER A 210 -9.39 11.39 15.38
C SER A 210 -9.68 11.34 16.88
N GLN A 211 -9.18 10.32 17.59
CA GLN A 211 -9.39 10.11 19.03
C GLN A 211 -8.37 10.82 19.94
N ALA A 212 -7.28 11.37 19.39
CA ALA A 212 -6.24 12.07 20.15
C ALA A 212 -6.53 13.59 20.35
N ARG A 213 -7.79 14.01 20.18
CA ARG A 213 -8.28 15.38 20.40
C ARG A 213 -9.38 15.40 21.45
#